data_AF-A0A8T5W1K9-F1
#
_entry.id   AF-A0A8T5W1K9-F1
#
_cell.length_a   1.000
_cell.length_b   1.000
_cell.length_c   1.000
_cell.angle_alpha   90.00
_cell.angle_beta   90.00
_cell.angle_gamma   90.00
#
_symmetry.space_group_name_H-M   'P 1'
#
loop_
_entity.id
_entity.type
_entity.pdbx_description
1 polymer ?
#
loop_
_entity_poly.entity_id
_entity_poly.type
_entity_poly.pdbx_seq_one_letter_code
_entity_poly.pdbx_strand_id
1 'polypeptide(L)'
;MRWCFGMEIEELKKEFFAFLAFLSISARNCVEEPKLYGPLRLIDGASRLIEILEKAGIEDPFFQEIKEKIDQNKYTVMSDKNQFIQFLDDLTKDFSKKMKGGN
;
A
#
# COMPACT_ATOMS: atom_id res chain seq x y z
N MET A 1 12.72 -13.48 -29.06
CA MET A 1 12.81 -12.60 -27.87
C MET A 1 11.66 -11.62 -27.94
N ARG A 2 10.65 -11.76 -27.08
CA ARG A 2 9.51 -10.84 -27.02
C ARG A 2 9.63 -10.10 -25.69
N TRP A 3 10.10 -8.85 -25.75
CA TRP A 3 10.09 -7.94 -24.62
C TRP A 3 8.65 -7.43 -24.49
N CYS A 4 7.88 -7.95 -23.54
CA CYS A 4 6.61 -7.37 -23.11
C CYS A 4 6.84 -6.83 -21.69
N PHE A 5 7.45 -5.65 -21.57
CA PHE A 5 7.57 -4.95 -20.29
C PHE A 5 6.34 -4.05 -20.14
N GLY A 6 5.37 -4.49 -19.35
CA GLY A 6 4.16 -3.74 -19.04
C GLY A 6 2.88 -4.57 -19.21
N MET A 7 1.96 -4.37 -18.27
CA MET A 7 0.62 -4.96 -18.27
C MET A 7 -0.23 -4.42 -19.43
N GLU A 8 -1.02 -5.28 -20.07
CA GLU A 8 -1.98 -4.85 -21.10
C GLU A 8 -3.06 -3.94 -20.49
N ILE A 9 -3.56 -2.96 -21.25
CA ILE A 9 -4.52 -1.96 -20.73
C ILE A 9 -5.77 -2.60 -20.11
N GLU A 10 -6.28 -3.69 -20.68
CA GLU A 10 -7.46 -4.37 -20.13
C GLU A 10 -7.16 -5.16 -18.85
N GLU A 11 -5.94 -5.62 -18.66
CA GLU A 11 -5.51 -6.23 -17.41
C GLU A 11 -5.30 -5.15 -16.33
N LEU A 12 -4.71 -4.02 -16.71
CA LEU A 12 -4.53 -2.86 -15.82
C LEU A 12 -5.87 -2.30 -15.32
N LYS A 13 -6.87 -2.19 -16.21
CA LYS A 13 -8.22 -1.81 -15.84
C LYS A 13 -8.84 -2.77 -14.82
N LYS A 14 -8.60 -4.09 -14.95
CA LYS A 14 -9.11 -5.09 -13.99
C LYS A 14 -8.46 -4.93 -12.62
N GLU A 15 -7.15 -4.75 -12.58
CA GLU A 15 -6.40 -4.52 -11.33
C GLU A 15 -6.90 -3.24 -10.62
N PHE A 16 -7.03 -2.14 -11.35
CA PHE A 16 -7.60 -0.90 -10.79
C PHE A 16 -9.06 -1.05 -10.37
N PHE A 17 -9.88 -1.79 -11.13
CA PHE A 17 -11.26 -2.07 -10.73
C PHE A 17 -11.31 -2.83 -9.40
N ALA A 18 -10.49 -3.87 -9.25
CA ALA A 18 -10.37 -4.63 -8.01
C ALA A 18 -9.88 -3.75 -6.85
N PHE A 19 -8.91 -2.86 -7.11
CA PHE A 19 -8.40 -1.92 -6.13
C PHE A 19 -9.45 -0.90 -5.67
N LEU A 20 -10.22 -0.32 -6.61
CA LEU A 20 -11.32 0.59 -6.30
C LEU A 20 -12.44 -0.11 -5.51
N ALA A 21 -12.76 -1.36 -5.85
CA ALA A 21 -13.70 -2.18 -5.09
C ALA A 21 -13.19 -2.42 -3.66
N PHE A 22 -11.90 -2.77 -3.51
CA PHE A 22 -11.26 -2.94 -2.21
C PHE A 22 -11.36 -1.66 -1.36
N LEU A 23 -11.03 -0.49 -1.91
CA LEU A 23 -11.11 0.78 -1.19
C LEU A 23 -12.56 1.10 -0.78
N SER A 24 -13.52 0.87 -1.67
CA SER A 24 -14.94 1.14 -1.41
C SER A 24 -15.51 0.27 -0.31
N ILE A 25 -15.25 -1.04 -0.36
CA ILE A 25 -15.67 -2.01 0.66
C ILE A 25 -14.96 -1.70 1.99
N SER A 26 -13.66 -1.43 1.93
CA SER A 26 -12.84 -1.01 3.07
C SER A 26 -13.44 0.19 3.79
N ALA A 27 -13.80 1.23 3.05
CA ALA A 27 -14.41 2.44 3.60
C ALA A 27 -15.75 2.15 4.28
N ARG A 28 -16.62 1.32 3.68
CA ARG A 28 -17.88 0.92 4.34
C ARG A 28 -17.63 0.18 5.65
N ASN A 29 -16.69 -0.75 5.65
CA ASN A 29 -16.40 -1.57 6.83
C ASN A 29 -15.85 -0.73 8.00
N CYS A 30 -15.08 0.33 7.70
CA CYS A 30 -14.56 1.25 8.72
C CYS A 30 -15.63 1.95 9.57
N VAL A 31 -16.89 1.99 9.14
CA VAL A 31 -17.98 2.61 9.90
C VAL A 31 -18.38 1.77 11.13
N GLU A 32 -18.33 0.43 11.04
CA GLU A 32 -18.74 -0.46 12.14
C GLU A 32 -17.53 -1.04 12.91
N GLU A 33 -16.37 -1.08 12.27
CA GLU A 33 -15.21 -1.80 12.79
C GLU A 33 -14.35 -0.99 13.76
N PRO A 34 -13.41 -1.65 14.48
CA PRO A 34 -12.48 -0.96 15.37
C PRO A 34 -11.72 0.17 14.66
N LYS A 35 -11.57 1.32 15.34
CA LYS A 35 -10.98 2.55 14.76
C LYS A 35 -9.63 2.33 14.06
N LEU A 36 -8.78 1.43 14.57
CA LEU A 36 -7.46 1.17 14.00
C LEU A 36 -7.48 0.30 12.73
N TYR A 37 -8.61 -0.31 12.38
CA TYR A 37 -8.72 -1.08 11.14
C TYR A 37 -8.82 -0.17 9.90
N GLY A 38 -9.28 1.08 10.08
CA GLY A 38 -9.18 2.09 9.03
C GLY A 38 -7.74 2.34 8.58
N PRO A 39 -6.84 2.76 9.50
CA PRO A 39 -5.41 2.85 9.22
C PRO A 39 -4.79 1.58 8.62
N LEU A 40 -5.14 0.38 9.14
CA LEU A 40 -4.70 -0.91 8.57
C LEU A 40 -5.07 -1.04 7.09
N ARG A 41 -6.31 -0.71 6.71
CA ARG A 41 -6.77 -0.82 5.33
C ARG A 41 -6.14 0.20 4.40
N LEU A 42 -5.84 1.39 4.90
CA LEU A 42 -5.14 2.41 4.13
C LEU A 42 -3.74 1.93 3.76
N ILE A 43 -2.99 1.38 4.73
CA ILE A 43 -1.64 0.88 4.46
C ILE A 43 -1.65 -0.44 3.67
N ASP A 44 -2.63 -1.34 3.87
CA ASP A 44 -2.81 -2.50 2.98
C ASP A 44 -3.15 -2.07 1.54
N GLY A 45 -3.98 -1.04 1.40
CA GLY A 45 -4.28 -0.42 0.11
C GLY A 45 -3.03 0.17 -0.56
N ALA A 46 -2.16 0.82 0.21
CA ALA A 46 -0.89 1.33 -0.32
C ALA A 46 0.02 0.20 -0.83
N SER A 47 0.16 -0.90 -0.08
CA SER A 47 0.93 -2.09 -0.51
C SER A 47 0.36 -2.69 -1.81
N ARG A 48 -0.97 -2.82 -1.90
CA ARG A 48 -1.65 -3.30 -3.13
C ARG A 48 -1.44 -2.38 -4.32
N LEU A 49 -1.49 -1.07 -4.12
CA LEU A 49 -1.23 -0.12 -5.20
C LEU A 49 0.21 -0.24 -5.72
N ILE A 50 1.18 -0.36 -4.82
CA ILE A 50 2.59 -0.59 -5.20
C ILE A 50 2.72 -1.86 -6.03
N GLU A 51 2.07 -2.95 -5.62
CA GLU A 51 2.07 -4.21 -6.39
C GLU A 51 1.50 -4.03 -7.81
N ILE A 52 0.42 -3.25 -7.97
CA ILE A 52 -0.15 -2.93 -9.30
C ILE A 52 0.86 -2.13 -10.14
N LEU A 53 1.54 -1.16 -9.53
CA LEU A 53 2.57 -0.35 -10.21
C LEU A 53 3.74 -1.21 -10.67
N GLU A 54 4.24 -2.10 -9.81
CA GLU A 54 5.30 -3.06 -10.14
C GLU A 54 4.90 -3.95 -11.34
N LYS A 55 3.69 -4.55 -11.30
CA LYS A 55 3.17 -5.35 -12.43
C LYS A 55 2.99 -4.54 -13.71
N ALA A 56 2.73 -3.24 -13.60
CA ALA A 56 2.65 -2.32 -14.73
C ALA A 56 4.03 -1.90 -15.28
N GLY A 57 5.14 -2.35 -14.66
CA GLY A 57 6.51 -1.97 -15.03
C GLY A 57 6.95 -0.61 -14.46
N ILE A 58 6.22 -0.08 -13.48
CA ILE A 58 6.56 1.15 -12.76
C ILE A 58 7.24 0.76 -11.45
N GLU A 59 8.56 0.58 -11.52
CA GLU A 59 9.38 0.19 -10.38
C GLU A 59 10.09 1.41 -9.77
N ASP A 60 10.07 1.51 -8.43
CA ASP A 60 10.89 2.44 -7.66
C ASP A 60 11.44 1.68 -6.44
N PRO A 61 12.76 1.67 -6.20
CA PRO A 61 13.35 1.01 -5.03
C PRO A 61 12.73 1.46 -3.70
N PHE A 62 12.35 2.74 -3.60
CA PHE A 62 11.65 3.26 -2.42
C PHE A 62 10.27 2.63 -2.25
N PHE A 63 9.53 2.38 -3.34
CA PHE A 63 8.23 1.70 -3.24
C PHE A 63 8.39 0.24 -2.80
N GLN A 64 9.43 -0.45 -3.27
CA GLN A 64 9.75 -1.81 -2.82
C GLN A 64 10.04 -1.85 -1.32
N GLU A 65 10.88 -0.93 -0.81
CA GLU A 65 11.17 -0.79 0.62
C GLU A 65 9.91 -0.51 1.45
N ILE A 66 9.06 0.40 0.98
CA ILE A 66 7.79 0.75 1.65
C ILE A 66 6.84 -0.45 1.68
N LYS A 67 6.70 -1.16 0.57
CA LYS A 67 5.85 -2.34 0.47
C LYS A 67 6.29 -3.44 1.43
N GLU A 68 7.59 -3.75 1.45
CA GLU A 68 8.15 -4.74 2.37
C GLU A 68 7.91 -4.35 3.83
N LYS A 69 8.16 -3.09 4.19
CA LYS A 69 7.90 -2.57 5.53
C LYS A 69 6.42 -2.70 5.92
N ILE A 70 5.50 -2.40 5.02
CA ILE A 70 4.06 -2.57 5.25
C ILE A 70 3.71 -4.03 5.48
N ASP A 71 4.14 -4.93 4.59
CA ASP A 71 3.75 -6.34 4.64
C ASP A 71 4.28 -7.04 5.91
N GLN A 72 5.45 -6.64 6.41
CA GLN A 72 6.01 -7.13 7.66
C GLN A 72 5.28 -6.63 8.92
N ASN A 73 4.73 -5.41 8.90
CA ASN A 73 4.25 -4.74 10.12
C ASN A 73 2.73 -4.56 10.20
N LYS A 74 1.99 -4.67 9.09
CA LYS A 74 0.54 -4.33 9.05
C LYS A 74 -0.31 -5.08 10.08
N TYR A 75 -0.01 -6.34 10.35
CA TYR A 75 -0.78 -7.15 11.30
C TYR A 75 -0.46 -6.89 12.78
N THR A 76 0.54 -6.06 13.09
CA THR A 76 0.85 -5.67 14.49
C THR A 76 -0.34 -5.00 15.18
N VAL A 77 -1.28 -4.39 14.44
CA VAL A 77 -2.54 -3.86 14.99
C VAL A 77 -3.33 -4.87 15.82
N MET A 78 -3.16 -6.17 15.55
CA MET A 78 -3.83 -7.26 16.24
C MET A 78 -3.14 -7.69 17.53
N SER A 79 -1.83 -7.47 17.66
CA SER A 79 -1.00 -7.95 18.77
C SER A 79 -0.47 -6.83 19.66
N ASP A 80 -0.05 -5.71 19.07
CA ASP A 80 0.51 -4.54 19.75
C ASP A 80 0.13 -3.25 19.01
N LYS A 81 -0.84 -2.53 19.58
CA LYS A 81 -1.35 -1.27 19.02
C LYS A 81 -0.29 -0.16 19.02
N ASN A 82 0.60 -0.13 20.01
CA ASN A 82 1.62 0.91 20.09
C ASN A 82 2.68 0.66 19.02
N GLN A 83 3.07 -0.59 18.81
CA GLN A 83 3.96 -0.97 17.72
C GLN A 83 3.36 -0.62 16.36
N PHE A 84 2.06 -0.86 16.16
CA PHE A 84 1.37 -0.47 14.93
C PHE A 84 1.39 1.05 14.70
N ILE A 85 1.11 1.86 15.73
CA ILE A 85 1.16 3.32 15.63
C ILE A 85 2.58 3.80 15.31
N GLN A 86 3.59 3.26 15.99
CA GLN A 86 5.00 3.58 15.73
C GLN A 86 5.39 3.25 14.29
N PHE A 87 4.93 2.13 13.76
CA PHE A 87 5.11 1.76 12.37
C PHE A 87 4.50 2.80 11.40
N LEU A 88 3.29 3.30 11.67
CA LEU A 88 2.66 4.35 10.86
C LEU A 88 3.44 5.68 10.92
N ASP A 89 3.93 6.04 12.09
CA ASP A 89 4.76 7.24 12.27
C ASP A 89 6.06 7.12 11.46
N ASP A 90 6.69 5.95 11.48
CA ASP A 90 7.94 5.73 10.76
C ASP A 90 7.73 5.71 9.25
N LEU A 91 6.64 5.12 8.75
CA LEU A 91 6.25 5.24 7.34
C LEU A 91 6.10 6.71 6.92
N THR A 92 5.41 7.51 7.73
CA THR A 92 5.19 8.94 7.44
C THR A 92 6.52 9.71 7.38
N LYS A 93 7.48 9.37 8.25
CA LYS A 93 8.83 9.95 8.23
C LYS A 93 9.59 9.52 6.97
N ASP A 94 9.47 8.29 6.52
CA ASP A 94 10.19 7.79 5.34
C ASP A 94 9.75 8.54 4.07
N PHE A 95 8.44 8.71 3.87
CA PHE A 95 7.92 9.57 2.79
C PHE A 95 8.39 11.01 2.93
N SER A 96 8.34 11.58 4.14
CA SER A 96 8.82 12.94 4.39
C SER A 96 10.31 13.12 4.07
N LYS A 97 11.14 12.11 4.35
CA LYS A 97 12.57 12.12 4.01
C LYS A 97 12.78 12.02 2.50
N LYS A 98 12.10 11.11 1.81
CA LYS A 98 12.16 10.96 0.35
C LYS A 98 11.78 12.28 -0.35
N MET A 99 10.75 12.98 0.15
CA MET A 99 10.34 14.28 -0.38
C MET A 99 11.39 15.39 -0.18
N LYS A 100 12.12 15.37 0.94
CA LYS A 100 13.17 16.37 1.24
C LYS A 100 14.52 16.07 0.58
N GLY A 101 14.81 14.79 0.35
CA GLY A 101 16.05 14.32 -0.28
C GLY A 101 15.98 14.22 -1.81
N GLY A 102 14.82 14.52 -2.42
CA GLY A 102 14.62 14.57 -3.87
C GLY A 102 15.05 15.90 -4.52
N ASN A 103 16.16 16.48 -4.06
CA ASN A 103 16.86 17.60 -4.70
C ASN A 103 18.23 17.14 -5.21
#